data_AF-A0A367IV64-F1
#
_entry.id   AF-A0A367IV64-F1
#
_cell.length_a   1.000
_cell.length_b   1.000
_cell.length_c   1.000
_cell.angle_alpha   90.00
_cell.angle_beta   90.00
_cell.angle_gamma   90.00
#
_symmetry.space_group_name_H-M   'P 1'
#
loop_
_entity.id
_entity.type
_entity.pdbx_description
1 polymer ?
#
loop_
_entity_poly.entity_id
_entity_poly.type
_entity_poly.pdbx_seq_one_letter_code
_entity_poly.pdbx_strand_id
1 'polypeptide(L)'
;MELTEIAIETYHRALDKLVPILQKRSKRSYIGVAVALVVLERIYSFFRVPKSIRHIPAVPYFAMAKSFLTSEAPSSRHQRIVLPVIEKGNGIYVNKLPLEWTVNVATPTSAKHVLLKSEIYPKSESFLKLLGPQSPAVLFLGGKNVGFVNGDAWRKQRKIMNPAFHRSMPIQTMASVMPDFFSAIDKYGDEGIPISTIMRDFTLDVLGHTAFGFDFKALKGDPDNWTRTYHIINNALFNPTANMLTSLNPI
;
A
#
# COMPACT_ATOMS: atom_id res chain seq x y z
N MET A 1 9.79 30.49 5.02
CA MET A 1 10.94 31.26 5.54
C MET A 1 11.17 30.95 7.01
N GLU A 2 10.12 30.85 7.85
CA GLU A 2 10.25 30.54 9.29
C GLU A 2 10.77 29.12 9.62
N LEU A 3 10.33 28.07 8.92
CA LEU A 3 10.75 26.69 9.23
C LEU A 3 12.24 26.43 9.01
N THR A 4 12.85 27.11 8.04
CA THR A 4 14.27 26.98 7.71
C THR A 4 15.16 27.65 8.76
N GLU A 5 14.76 28.82 9.27
CA GLU A 5 15.49 29.52 10.33
C GLU A 5 15.40 28.76 11.66
N ILE A 6 14.22 28.25 12.01
CA ILE A 6 14.02 27.42 13.21
C ILE A 6 14.88 26.15 13.13
N ALA A 7 14.95 25.50 11.96
CA ALA A 7 15.78 24.30 11.79
C ALA A 7 17.28 24.61 11.93
N ILE A 8 17.74 25.74 11.39
CA ILE A 8 19.14 26.20 11.48
C ILE A 8 19.50 26.55 12.93
N GLU A 9 18.64 27.28 13.63
CA GLU A 9 18.86 27.64 15.03
C GLU A 9 18.87 26.40 15.95
N THR A 10 17.96 25.45 15.70
CA THR A 10 17.92 24.16 16.42
C THR A 10 19.16 23.33 16.16
N TYR A 11 19.66 23.33 14.91
CA TYR A 11 20.91 22.67 14.55
C TYR A 11 22.11 23.29 15.26
N HIS A 12 22.24 24.62 15.26
CA HIS A 12 23.33 25.31 15.97
C HIS A 12 23.31 25.06 17.48
N ARG A 13 22.13 25.14 18.14
CA ARG A 13 22.01 24.80 19.56
C ARG A 13 22.37 23.36 19.88
N ALA A 14 22.03 22.42 18.99
CA ALA A 14 22.42 21.02 19.16
C ALA A 14 23.94 20.84 19.03
N LEU A 15 24.55 21.53 18.06
CA LEU A 15 25.99 21.53 17.83
C LEU A 15 26.75 22.12 19.02
N ASP A 16 26.33 23.27 19.53
CA ASP A 16 26.96 23.95 20.66
C ASP A 16 26.90 23.12 21.96
N LYS A 17 25.86 22.29 22.12
CA LYS A 17 25.76 21.34 23.24
C LYS A 17 26.62 20.08 23.03
N LEU A 18 26.74 19.62 21.78
CA LEU A 18 27.49 18.40 21.45
C LEU A 18 29.00 18.61 21.43
N VAL A 19 29.48 19.72 20.86
CA VAL A 19 30.91 20.06 20.74
C VAL A 19 31.69 19.95 22.06
N PRO A 20 31.27 20.56 23.19
CA PRO A 20 32.01 20.46 24.45
C PRO A 20 31.99 19.05 25.06
N ILE A 21 30.95 18.24 24.79
CA ILE A 21 30.88 16.83 25.21
C ILE A 21 31.85 15.98 24.38
N LEU A 22 31.98 16.28 23.08
CA LEU A 22 32.93 15.63 22.16
C LEU A 22 34.38 16.04 22.43
N GLN A 23 34.63 17.26 22.96
CA GLN A 23 35.96 17.78 23.28
C GLN A 23 36.53 17.26 24.61
N LYS A 24 35.69 16.78 25.54
CA LYS A 24 36.18 16.15 26.79
C LYS A 24 36.90 14.84 26.46
N ARG A 25 38.24 14.80 26.58
CA ARG A 25 39.09 13.60 26.43
C ARG A 25 38.88 12.56 27.55
N SER A 26 37.65 12.07 27.70
CA SER A 26 37.27 11.03 28.66
C SER A 26 36.80 9.78 27.92
N LYS A 27 36.99 8.59 28.51
CA LYS A 27 36.54 7.32 27.93
C LYS A 27 35.03 7.34 27.57
N ARG A 28 34.20 8.03 28.37
CA ARG A 28 32.76 8.19 28.13
C ARG A 28 32.44 9.04 26.89
N SER A 29 33.26 10.04 26.58
CA SER A 29 33.09 10.87 25.38
C SER A 29 33.36 10.07 24.11
N TYR A 30 34.45 9.30 24.06
CA TYR A 30 34.75 8.43 22.92
C TYR A 30 33.66 7.40 22.64
N ILE A 31 33.09 6.79 23.69
CA ILE A 31 31.95 5.87 23.55
C ILE A 31 30.73 6.61 22.98
N GLY A 32 30.43 7.82 23.47
CA GLY A 32 29.34 8.64 22.94
C GLY A 32 29.50 8.99 21.46
N VAL A 33 30.71 9.36 21.03
CA VAL A 33 31.03 9.66 19.62
C VAL A 33 30.81 8.41 18.75
N ALA A 34 31.33 7.26 19.19
CA ALA A 34 31.20 6.01 18.47
C ALA A 34 29.73 5.60 18.29
N VAL A 35 28.91 5.71 19.34
CA VAL A 35 27.47 5.46 19.25
C VAL A 35 26.79 6.42 18.27
N ALA A 36 27.12 7.72 18.34
CA ALA A 36 26.56 8.71 17.42
C ALA A 36 26.92 8.41 15.96
N LEU A 37 28.19 8.07 15.67
CA LEU A 37 28.63 7.69 14.32
C LEU A 37 27.93 6.43 13.81
N VAL A 38 27.75 5.41 14.66
CA VAL A 38 27.02 4.19 14.30
C VAL A 38 25.55 4.50 14.01
N VAL A 39 24.91 5.34 14.82
CA VAL A 39 23.52 5.77 14.58
C VAL A 39 23.40 6.55 13.27
N LEU A 40 24.32 7.49 13.01
CA LEU A 40 24.35 8.25 11.76
C LEU A 40 24.61 7.36 10.54
N GLU A 41 25.52 6.39 10.65
CA GLU A 41 25.77 5.40 9.61
C GLU A 41 24.51 4.55 9.35
N ARG A 42 23.80 4.13 10.40
CA ARG A 42 22.55 3.35 10.29
C ARG A 42 21.45 4.14 9.58
N ILE A 43 21.29 5.42 9.93
CA ILE A 43 20.32 6.32 9.30
C ILE A 43 20.71 6.56 7.84
N TYR A 44 21.98 6.84 7.57
CA TYR A 44 22.47 7.07 6.22
C TYR A 44 22.33 5.82 5.34
N SER A 45 22.75 4.65 5.83
CA SER A 45 22.67 3.38 5.12
C SER A 45 21.23 2.98 4.84
N PHE A 46 20.29 3.30 5.75
CA PHE A 46 18.87 3.12 5.53
C PHE A 46 18.42 3.88 4.27
N PHE A 47 18.68 5.18 4.14
CA PHE A 47 18.23 5.97 2.99
C PHE A 47 19.06 5.81 1.71
N ARG A 48 20.18 5.10 1.77
CA ARG A 48 21.08 4.93 0.63
C ARG A 48 20.63 3.81 -0.29
N VAL A 49 20.62 4.08 -1.60
CA VAL A 49 20.36 3.07 -2.63
C VAL A 49 21.45 1.98 -2.59
N PRO A 50 21.08 0.68 -2.53
CA PRO A 50 22.03 -0.44 -2.56
C PRO A 50 22.94 -0.39 -3.79
N LYS A 51 24.19 -0.84 -3.63
CA LYS A 51 25.22 -0.74 -4.69
C LYS A 51 24.79 -1.41 -6.00
N SER A 52 24.11 -2.55 -5.94
CA SER A 52 23.67 -3.33 -7.10
C SER A 52 22.68 -2.58 -8.00
N ILE A 53 21.83 -1.72 -7.44
CA ILE A 53 20.76 -1.02 -8.16
C ILE A 53 20.96 0.49 -8.23
N ARG A 54 22.12 1.00 -7.81
CA ARG A 54 22.43 2.44 -7.78
C ARG A 54 22.47 3.11 -9.15
N HIS A 55 22.71 2.33 -10.20
CA HIS A 55 22.73 2.82 -11.58
C HIS A 55 21.31 3.15 -12.09
N ILE A 56 20.26 2.70 -11.40
CA ILE A 56 18.87 2.95 -11.77
C ILE A 56 18.41 4.26 -11.12
N PRO A 57 17.68 5.14 -11.85
CA PRO A 57 17.13 6.37 -11.29
C PRO A 57 16.23 6.10 -10.08
N ALA A 58 16.48 6.83 -8.99
CA ALA A 58 15.79 6.66 -7.73
C ALA A 58 14.78 7.78 -7.48
N VAL A 59 13.59 7.41 -7.02
CA VAL A 59 12.58 8.35 -6.54
C VAL A 59 13.06 8.99 -5.22
N PRO A 60 13.01 10.33 -5.08
CA PRO A 60 13.41 10.99 -3.85
C PRO A 60 12.54 10.57 -2.66
N TYR A 61 13.16 9.98 -1.63
CA TYR A 61 12.47 9.45 -0.46
C TYR A 61 11.60 10.50 0.23
N PHE A 62 12.16 11.67 0.55
CA PHE A 62 11.44 12.71 1.30
C PHE A 62 10.30 13.35 0.50
N ALA A 63 10.45 13.48 -0.82
CA ALA A 63 9.36 13.98 -1.66
C ALA A 63 8.16 13.00 -1.66
N MET A 64 8.45 11.70 -1.74
CA MET A 64 7.47 10.64 -1.65
C MET A 64 6.84 10.55 -0.24
N ALA A 65 7.64 10.62 0.82
CA ALA A 65 7.14 10.62 2.20
C ALA A 65 6.22 11.81 2.48
N LYS A 66 6.62 13.02 2.06
CA LYS A 66 5.79 14.23 2.16
C LYS A 66 4.46 14.06 1.45
N SER A 67 4.50 13.52 0.21
CA SER A 67 3.30 13.25 -0.58
C SER A 67 2.29 12.35 0.14
N PHE A 68 2.77 11.27 0.79
CA PHE A 68 1.94 10.39 1.60
C PHE A 68 1.38 11.11 2.84
N LEU A 69 2.22 11.86 3.57
CA LEU A 69 1.79 12.59 4.76
C LEU A 69 0.75 13.68 4.44
N THR A 70 0.86 14.33 3.29
CA THR A 70 -0.11 15.35 2.84
C THR A 70 -1.31 14.75 2.10
N SER A 71 -1.42 13.42 2.02
CA SER A 71 -2.47 12.72 1.27
C SER A 71 -2.64 13.25 -0.17
N GLU A 72 -1.52 13.58 -0.84
CA GLU A 72 -1.55 14.07 -2.21
C GLU A 72 -2.17 13.02 -3.13
N ALA A 73 -3.03 13.49 -4.06
CA ALA A 73 -3.68 12.63 -5.03
C ALA A 73 -2.65 11.77 -5.79
N PRO A 74 -2.91 10.45 -5.99
CA PRO A 74 -1.97 9.55 -6.65
C PRO A 74 -1.53 10.01 -8.05
N SER A 75 -2.43 10.62 -8.81
CA SER A 75 -2.15 11.16 -10.15
C SER A 75 -1.17 12.34 -10.10
N SER A 76 -1.41 13.32 -9.22
CA SER A 76 -0.52 14.47 -9.01
C SER A 76 0.86 14.02 -8.52
N ARG A 77 0.90 13.10 -7.53
CA ARG A 77 2.14 12.48 -7.06
C ARG A 77 2.89 11.79 -8.20
N HIS A 78 2.19 11.02 -9.02
CA HIS A 78 2.78 10.31 -10.15
C HIS A 78 3.43 11.29 -11.14
N GLN A 79 2.68 12.31 -11.58
CA GLN A 79 3.15 13.30 -12.55
C GLN A 79 4.33 14.11 -12.03
N ARG A 80 4.31 14.50 -10.75
CA ARG A 80 5.33 15.35 -10.14
C ARG A 80 6.61 14.61 -9.73
N ILE A 81 6.49 13.39 -9.21
CA ILE A 81 7.60 12.66 -8.58
C ILE A 81 8.05 11.46 -9.41
N VAL A 82 7.11 10.66 -9.93
CA VAL A 82 7.43 9.33 -10.48
C VAL A 82 7.73 9.41 -11.97
N LEU A 83 6.91 10.14 -12.73
CA LEU A 83 7.03 10.27 -14.18
C LEU A 83 8.40 10.79 -14.65
N PRO A 84 9.00 11.83 -14.05
CA PRO A 84 10.32 12.30 -14.46
C PRO A 84 11.43 11.25 -14.25
N VAL A 85 11.27 10.40 -13.23
CA VAL A 85 12.22 9.32 -12.92
C VAL A 85 12.04 8.15 -13.89
N ILE A 86 10.79 7.83 -14.24
CA ILE A 86 10.44 6.87 -15.30
C ILE A 86 11.09 7.27 -16.63
N GLU A 87 10.93 8.53 -17.03
CA GLU A 87 11.50 9.06 -18.29
C GLU A 87 13.03 8.98 -18.28
N LYS A 88 13.68 9.39 -17.19
CA LYS A 88 15.14 9.29 -17.02
C LYS A 88 15.64 7.84 -17.06
N GLY A 89 14.85 6.90 -16.59
CA GLY A 89 15.19 5.49 -16.45
C GLY A 89 14.73 4.61 -17.60
N ASN A 90 14.25 5.20 -18.70
CA ASN A 90 13.64 4.47 -19.83
C ASN A 90 12.58 3.45 -19.36
N GLY A 91 11.77 3.84 -18.38
CA GLY A 91 10.72 3.02 -17.79
C GLY A 91 11.16 2.05 -16.69
N ILE A 92 12.38 2.15 -16.16
CA ILE A 92 12.81 1.42 -14.96
C ILE A 92 13.28 2.41 -13.90
N TYR A 93 12.77 2.29 -12.67
CA TYR A 93 13.15 3.16 -11.56
C TYR A 93 13.14 2.43 -10.23
N VAL A 94 13.82 2.99 -9.23
CA VAL A 94 13.82 2.45 -7.86
C VAL A 94 13.12 3.38 -6.88
N ASN A 95 12.39 2.81 -5.93
CA ASN A 95 11.88 3.52 -4.77
C ASN A 95 12.10 2.69 -3.52
N LYS A 96 12.06 3.35 -2.36
CA LYS A 96 12.17 2.67 -1.07
C LYS A 96 10.83 2.54 -0.35
N LEU A 97 9.93 3.50 -0.56
CA LEU A 97 8.60 3.48 0.05
C LEU A 97 7.64 2.66 -0.83
N PRO A 98 6.72 1.87 -0.23
CA PRO A 98 6.40 1.85 1.21
C PRO A 98 7.16 0.81 2.06
N LEU A 99 7.97 -0.08 1.47
CA LEU A 99 8.56 -1.23 2.16
C LEU A 99 10.09 -1.22 2.07
N GLU A 100 10.62 -2.00 1.14
CA GLU A 100 12.04 -2.18 0.85
C GLU A 100 12.39 -1.48 -0.46
N TRP A 101 13.69 -1.41 -0.75
CA TRP A 101 14.16 -0.97 -2.05
C TRP A 101 13.59 -1.86 -3.16
N THR A 102 12.71 -1.27 -3.96
CA THR A 102 11.94 -1.97 -5.00
C THR A 102 12.31 -1.40 -6.36
N VAL A 103 12.59 -2.29 -7.31
CA VAL A 103 12.75 -1.95 -8.73
C VAL A 103 11.38 -2.02 -9.38
N ASN A 104 10.96 -0.92 -9.97
CA ASN A 104 9.68 -0.77 -10.64
C ASN A 104 9.90 -0.78 -12.16
N VAL A 105 8.98 -1.41 -12.88
CA VAL A 105 8.97 -1.47 -14.35
C VAL A 105 7.71 -0.80 -14.89
N ALA A 106 7.87 0.08 -15.87
CA ALA A 106 6.81 0.91 -16.44
C ALA A 106 6.71 0.80 -17.98
N THR A 107 7.37 -0.19 -18.59
CA THR A 107 7.23 -0.50 -20.01
C THR A 107 6.48 -1.83 -20.21
N PRO A 108 5.72 -1.99 -21.31
CA PRO A 108 5.02 -3.24 -21.61
C PRO A 108 5.96 -4.45 -21.73
N THR A 109 7.15 -4.25 -22.30
CA THR A 109 8.15 -5.32 -22.49
C THR A 109 8.70 -5.81 -21.16
N SER A 110 9.08 -4.90 -20.27
CA SER A 110 9.58 -5.24 -18.93
C SER A 110 8.47 -5.83 -18.06
N ALA A 111 7.25 -5.28 -18.11
CA ALA A 111 6.10 -5.82 -17.40
C ALA A 111 5.78 -7.26 -17.84
N LYS A 112 5.77 -7.53 -19.15
CA LYS A 112 5.60 -8.89 -19.68
C LYS A 112 6.69 -9.83 -19.16
N HIS A 113 7.94 -9.39 -19.17
CA HIS A 113 9.06 -10.21 -18.69
C HIS A 113 8.92 -10.58 -17.21
N VAL A 114 8.55 -9.62 -16.36
CA VAL A 114 8.35 -9.85 -14.92
C VAL A 114 7.14 -10.73 -14.66
N LEU A 115 5.99 -10.43 -15.28
CA LEU A 115 4.72 -11.10 -15.00
C LEU A 115 4.63 -12.53 -15.56
N LEU A 116 5.36 -12.86 -16.64
CA LEU A 116 5.33 -14.20 -17.24
C LEU A 116 6.39 -15.15 -16.68
N LYS A 117 7.36 -14.66 -15.90
CA LYS A 117 8.46 -15.46 -15.34
C LYS A 117 8.35 -15.58 -13.82
N SER A 118 7.25 -16.15 -13.33
CA SER A 118 6.96 -16.29 -11.90
C SER A 118 8.00 -17.09 -11.11
N GLU A 119 8.75 -17.97 -11.77
CA GLU A 119 9.84 -18.74 -11.13
C GLU A 119 11.05 -17.86 -10.80
N ILE A 120 11.28 -16.80 -11.58
CA ILE A 120 12.38 -15.84 -11.37
C ILE A 120 11.89 -14.64 -10.55
N TYR A 121 10.61 -14.28 -10.69
CA TYR A 121 9.96 -13.19 -9.97
C TYR A 121 8.79 -13.72 -9.14
N PRO A 122 9.05 -14.46 -8.05
CA PRO A 122 7.99 -14.93 -7.16
C PRO A 122 7.33 -13.74 -6.45
N LYS A 123 6.07 -13.91 -6.06
CA LYS A 123 5.37 -12.93 -5.23
C LYS A 123 6.06 -12.84 -3.88
N SER A 124 6.30 -11.63 -3.42
CA SER A 124 6.93 -11.38 -2.12
C SER A 124 5.96 -11.59 -0.97
N GLU A 125 6.42 -12.27 0.07
CA GLU A 125 5.72 -12.36 1.36
C GLU A 125 6.11 -11.23 2.32
N SER A 126 7.09 -10.39 1.97
CA SER A 126 7.63 -9.36 2.87
C SER A 126 6.56 -8.37 3.34
N PHE A 127 5.59 -8.07 2.48
CA PHE A 127 4.49 -7.18 2.83
C PHE A 127 3.66 -7.71 4.01
N LEU A 128 3.19 -8.96 3.93
CA LEU A 128 2.41 -9.57 5.01
C LEU A 128 3.24 -9.75 6.29
N LYS A 129 4.53 -10.12 6.14
CA LYS A 129 5.44 -10.24 7.28
C LYS A 129 5.63 -8.90 7.99
N LEU A 130 5.71 -7.79 7.25
CA LEU A 130 5.82 -6.46 7.84
C LEU A 130 4.57 -6.06 8.61
N LEU A 131 3.38 -6.38 8.10
CA LEU A 131 2.14 -6.08 8.81
C LEU A 131 1.98 -6.90 10.09
N GLY A 132 2.67 -8.04 10.21
CA GLY A 132 2.61 -8.92 11.37
C GLY A 132 1.31 -9.74 11.45
N PRO A 133 1.33 -10.85 12.21
CA PRO A 133 0.24 -11.82 12.24
C PRO A 133 -1.07 -11.29 12.82
N GLN A 134 -1.00 -10.25 13.67
CA GLN A 134 -2.17 -9.66 14.32
C GLN A 134 -2.79 -8.50 13.53
N SER A 135 -2.25 -8.15 12.36
CA SER A 135 -2.87 -7.12 11.54
C SER A 135 -4.21 -7.56 10.97
N PRO A 136 -5.22 -6.67 10.91
CA PRO A 136 -6.51 -6.98 10.31
C PRO A 136 -6.39 -7.57 8.89
N ALA A 137 -5.45 -7.05 8.08
CA ALA A 137 -5.18 -7.58 6.75
C ALA A 137 -4.69 -9.03 6.76
N VAL A 138 -3.74 -9.37 7.64
CA VAL A 138 -3.22 -10.74 7.73
C VAL A 138 -4.24 -11.69 8.34
N LEU A 139 -5.00 -11.26 9.35
CA LEU A 139 -6.05 -12.07 9.97
C LEU A 139 -7.16 -12.43 8.98
N PHE A 140 -7.60 -11.47 8.17
CA PHE A 140 -8.68 -11.68 7.22
C PHE A 140 -8.22 -12.40 5.94
N LEU A 141 -7.11 -11.95 5.33
CA LEU A 141 -6.62 -12.55 4.08
C LEU A 141 -5.93 -13.90 4.31
N GLY A 142 -5.44 -14.14 5.53
CA GLY A 142 -4.59 -15.26 5.87
C GLY A 142 -3.17 -15.14 5.27
N GLY A 143 -2.23 -15.87 5.86
CA GLY A 143 -0.83 -15.88 5.40
C GLY A 143 -0.57 -16.68 4.11
N LYS A 144 -1.48 -17.59 3.71
CA LYS A 144 -1.32 -18.50 2.57
C LYS A 144 -2.58 -18.57 1.70
N ASN A 145 -2.87 -17.50 0.96
CA ASN A 145 -3.93 -17.47 -0.05
C ASN A 145 -3.38 -17.39 -1.48
N VAL A 146 -4.27 -17.58 -2.46
CA VAL A 146 -3.91 -17.65 -3.90
C VAL A 146 -3.21 -16.39 -4.40
N GLY A 147 -3.49 -15.25 -3.76
CA GLY A 147 -2.85 -13.97 -4.01
C GLY A 147 -1.38 -13.97 -3.63
N PHE A 148 -0.96 -14.69 -2.58
CA PHE A 148 0.41 -14.62 -2.04
C PHE A 148 1.26 -15.88 -2.25
N VAL A 149 0.66 -17.07 -2.38
CA VAL A 149 1.43 -18.29 -2.61
C VAL A 149 2.01 -18.33 -4.04
N ASN A 150 3.10 -19.10 -4.20
CA ASN A 150 3.84 -19.32 -5.44
C ASN A 150 3.88 -20.82 -5.81
N GLY A 151 4.41 -21.15 -7.00
CA GLY A 151 4.72 -22.51 -7.43
C GLY A 151 3.53 -23.48 -7.38
N ASP A 152 3.78 -24.70 -6.89
CA ASP A 152 2.77 -25.77 -6.82
C ASP A 152 1.61 -25.46 -5.88
N ALA A 153 1.87 -24.78 -4.77
CA ALA A 153 0.82 -24.37 -3.83
C ALA A 153 -0.17 -23.42 -4.51
N TRP A 154 0.34 -22.44 -5.26
CA TRP A 154 -0.49 -21.57 -6.08
C TRP A 154 -1.26 -22.34 -7.16
N ARG A 155 -0.59 -23.24 -7.89
CA ARG A 155 -1.22 -24.04 -8.95
C ARG A 155 -2.38 -24.87 -8.40
N LYS A 156 -2.21 -25.48 -7.21
CA LYS A 156 -3.25 -26.26 -6.53
C LYS A 156 -4.44 -25.38 -6.14
N GLN A 157 -4.21 -24.24 -5.48
CA GLN A 157 -5.29 -23.33 -5.07
C GLN A 157 -6.03 -22.76 -6.29
N ARG A 158 -5.30 -22.31 -7.32
CA ARG A 158 -5.89 -21.76 -8.55
C ARG A 158 -6.70 -22.80 -9.30
N LYS A 159 -6.26 -24.06 -9.37
CA LYS A 159 -7.02 -25.15 -10.00
C LYS A 159 -8.41 -25.33 -9.35
N ILE A 160 -8.51 -25.17 -8.03
CA ILE A 160 -9.78 -25.27 -7.29
C ILE A 160 -10.69 -24.06 -7.58
N MET A 161 -10.11 -22.85 -7.67
CA MET A 161 -10.87 -21.61 -7.86
C MET A 161 -11.32 -21.36 -9.30
N ASN A 162 -10.49 -21.71 -10.29
CA ASN A 162 -10.73 -21.42 -11.70
C ASN A 162 -12.15 -21.81 -12.20
N PRO A 163 -12.74 -22.96 -11.84
CA PRO A 163 -14.11 -23.31 -12.24
C PRO A 163 -15.16 -22.25 -11.92
N ALA A 164 -15.02 -21.52 -10.81
CA ALA A 164 -15.94 -20.43 -10.45
C ALA A 164 -15.91 -19.27 -11.47
N PHE A 165 -14.80 -19.10 -12.19
CA PHE A 165 -14.58 -18.03 -13.17
C PHE A 165 -14.76 -18.47 -14.63
N HIS A 166 -15.00 -19.76 -14.89
CA HIS A 166 -15.31 -20.25 -16.25
C HIS A 166 -16.79 -20.17 -16.61
N ARG A 167 -17.65 -19.76 -15.66
CA ARG A 167 -19.07 -19.47 -15.95
C ARG A 167 -19.14 -18.27 -16.90
N SER A 168 -20.12 -18.28 -17.81
CA SER A 168 -20.44 -17.12 -18.63
C SER A 168 -20.69 -15.89 -17.74
N MET A 169 -20.36 -14.69 -18.24
CA MET A 169 -20.64 -13.45 -17.49
C MET A 169 -22.09 -13.44 -16.99
N PRO A 170 -22.33 -13.05 -15.72
CA PRO A 170 -23.64 -13.16 -15.09
C PRO A 170 -24.57 -12.02 -15.49
N ILE A 171 -24.80 -11.86 -16.81
CA ILE A 171 -25.58 -10.77 -17.39
C ILE A 171 -27.01 -10.75 -16.84
N GLN A 172 -27.62 -11.93 -16.67
CA GLN A 172 -28.98 -12.05 -16.13
C GLN A 172 -29.05 -11.54 -14.69
N THR A 173 -28.08 -11.88 -13.86
CA THR A 173 -28.00 -11.41 -12.47
C THR A 173 -27.72 -9.92 -12.40
N MET A 174 -26.86 -9.39 -13.26
CA MET A 174 -26.66 -7.94 -13.38
C MET A 174 -27.96 -7.24 -13.75
N ALA A 175 -28.66 -7.75 -14.77
CA ALA A 175 -29.94 -7.21 -15.23
C ALA A 175 -31.02 -7.26 -14.13
N SER A 176 -31.06 -8.31 -13.31
CA SER A 176 -32.03 -8.42 -12.22
C SER A 176 -31.80 -7.41 -11.09
N VAL A 177 -30.58 -6.90 -10.91
CA VAL A 177 -30.25 -5.87 -9.90
C VAL A 177 -30.47 -4.45 -10.43
N MET A 178 -30.52 -4.25 -11.76
CA MET A 178 -30.69 -2.91 -12.36
C MET A 178 -31.92 -2.13 -11.87
N PRO A 179 -33.11 -2.72 -11.65
CA PRO A 179 -34.25 -1.99 -11.10
C PRO A 179 -33.98 -1.40 -9.72
N ASP A 180 -33.29 -2.14 -8.85
CA ASP A 180 -32.89 -1.66 -7.52
C ASP A 180 -31.83 -0.55 -7.64
N PHE A 181 -30.93 -0.64 -8.63
CA PHE A 181 -29.95 0.40 -8.92
C PHE A 181 -30.59 1.71 -9.37
N PHE A 182 -31.53 1.66 -10.33
CA PHE A 182 -32.27 2.86 -10.75
C PHE A 182 -33.12 3.41 -9.61
N SER A 183 -33.79 2.56 -8.84
CA SER A 183 -34.54 2.98 -7.64
C SER A 183 -33.64 3.67 -6.60
N ALA A 184 -32.37 3.25 -6.47
CA ALA A 184 -31.42 3.90 -5.57
C ALA A 184 -30.96 5.27 -6.09
N ILE A 185 -30.85 5.45 -7.41
CA ILE A 185 -30.56 6.74 -8.05
C ILE A 185 -31.76 7.69 -7.91
N ASP A 186 -32.97 7.22 -8.22
CA ASP A 186 -34.19 8.03 -8.25
C ASP A 186 -34.51 8.66 -6.89
N LYS A 187 -34.05 8.07 -5.78
CA LYS A 187 -34.17 8.63 -4.41
C LYS A 187 -33.52 10.01 -4.25
N TYR A 188 -32.56 10.36 -5.10
CA TYR A 188 -31.87 11.65 -5.04
C TYR A 188 -32.53 12.71 -5.94
N GLY A 189 -33.47 12.34 -6.81
CA GLY A 189 -34.14 13.28 -7.72
C GLY A 189 -33.13 14.06 -8.59
N ASP A 190 -33.29 15.37 -8.65
CA ASP A 190 -32.41 16.29 -9.40
C ASP A 190 -31.15 16.69 -8.61
N GLU A 191 -30.95 16.18 -7.39
CA GLU A 191 -29.75 16.44 -6.61
C GLU A 191 -28.55 15.63 -7.14
N GLY A 192 -27.34 16.08 -6.79
CA GLY A 192 -26.12 15.35 -7.12
C GLY A 192 -26.09 13.97 -6.44
N ILE A 193 -25.86 12.92 -7.22
CA ILE A 193 -25.84 11.54 -6.72
C ILE A 193 -24.46 11.11 -6.18
N PRO A 194 -24.39 10.34 -5.08
CA PRO A 194 -23.14 9.75 -4.61
C PRO A 194 -22.80 8.48 -5.41
N ILE A 195 -22.47 8.63 -6.70
CA ILE A 195 -22.30 7.49 -7.63
C ILE A 195 -21.32 6.42 -7.15
N SER A 196 -20.25 6.81 -6.44
CA SER A 196 -19.28 5.86 -5.87
C SER A 196 -19.93 4.89 -4.87
N THR A 197 -20.80 5.41 -3.99
CA THR A 197 -21.55 4.64 -3.01
C THR A 197 -22.55 3.71 -3.71
N ILE A 198 -23.34 4.25 -4.65
CA ILE A 198 -24.35 3.49 -5.37
C ILE A 198 -23.71 2.36 -6.21
N MET A 199 -22.61 2.65 -6.92
CA MET A 199 -21.89 1.64 -7.71
C MET A 199 -21.25 0.55 -6.83
N ARG A 200 -20.74 0.91 -5.66
CA ARG A 200 -20.22 -0.06 -4.69
C ARG A 200 -21.35 -0.98 -4.21
N ASP A 201 -22.51 -0.45 -3.87
CA ASP A 201 -23.63 -1.23 -3.37
C ASP A 201 -24.21 -2.13 -4.47
N PHE A 202 -24.33 -1.61 -5.71
CA PHE A 202 -24.67 -2.39 -6.89
C PHE A 202 -23.70 -3.55 -7.13
N THR A 203 -22.40 -3.29 -7.12
CA THR A 203 -21.39 -4.34 -7.32
C THR A 203 -21.38 -5.35 -6.18
N LEU A 204 -21.69 -4.95 -4.95
CA LEU A 204 -21.82 -5.85 -3.81
C LEU A 204 -23.04 -6.78 -3.96
N ASP A 205 -24.20 -6.26 -4.35
CA ASP A 205 -25.41 -7.06 -4.59
C ASP A 205 -25.20 -8.04 -5.76
N VAL A 206 -24.63 -7.57 -6.88
CA VAL A 206 -24.28 -8.43 -8.02
C VAL A 206 -23.27 -9.51 -7.61
N LEU A 207 -22.21 -9.16 -6.88
CA LEU A 207 -21.22 -10.13 -6.41
C LEU A 207 -21.85 -11.16 -5.47
N GLY A 208 -22.68 -10.71 -4.54
CA GLY A 208 -23.44 -11.55 -3.61
C GLY A 208 -24.23 -12.63 -4.34
N HIS A 209 -25.08 -12.21 -5.27
CA HIS A 209 -25.92 -13.14 -6.01
C HIS A 209 -25.09 -14.10 -6.89
N THR A 210 -24.05 -13.59 -7.55
CA THR A 210 -23.31 -14.36 -8.57
C THR A 210 -22.30 -15.32 -7.99
N ALA A 211 -21.55 -14.90 -6.97
CA ALA A 211 -20.47 -15.70 -6.38
C ALA A 211 -20.94 -16.50 -5.17
N PHE A 212 -21.87 -15.97 -4.38
CA PHE A 212 -22.22 -16.53 -3.06
C PHE A 212 -23.67 -17.00 -2.95
N GLY A 213 -24.53 -16.69 -3.94
CA GLY A 213 -25.97 -16.91 -3.82
C GLY A 213 -26.58 -16.14 -2.65
N PHE A 214 -26.00 -14.98 -2.33
CA PHE A 214 -26.29 -14.20 -1.13
C PHE A 214 -26.83 -12.81 -1.52
N ASP A 215 -27.92 -12.40 -0.89
CA ASP A 215 -28.52 -11.07 -1.10
C ASP A 215 -28.07 -10.12 0.00
N PHE A 216 -27.13 -9.21 -0.32
CA PHE A 216 -26.66 -8.19 0.61
C PHE A 216 -27.71 -7.10 0.86
N LYS A 217 -28.63 -6.88 -0.10
CA LYS A 217 -29.61 -5.79 -0.09
C LYS A 217 -28.95 -4.42 0.11
N ALA A 218 -27.75 -4.24 -0.43
CA ALA A 218 -26.96 -3.03 -0.26
C ALA A 218 -27.67 -1.81 -0.86
N LEU A 219 -28.26 -1.97 -2.05
CA LEU A 219 -29.05 -0.91 -2.71
C LEU A 219 -30.37 -0.56 -1.96
N LYS A 220 -30.80 -1.43 -1.03
CA LYS A 220 -32.04 -1.29 -0.26
C LYS A 220 -31.82 -0.68 1.13
N GLY A 221 -30.64 -0.12 1.39
CA GLY A 221 -30.36 0.58 2.64
C GLY A 221 -29.86 -0.32 3.78
N ASP A 222 -29.34 -1.51 3.46
CA ASP A 222 -28.67 -2.40 4.41
C ASP A 222 -29.51 -2.83 5.64
N PRO A 223 -30.72 -3.38 5.43
CA PRO A 223 -31.62 -3.75 6.54
C PRO A 223 -31.00 -4.78 7.49
N ASP A 224 -30.13 -5.65 6.98
CA ASP A 224 -29.52 -6.76 7.71
C ASP A 224 -28.09 -6.44 8.22
N ASN A 225 -27.61 -5.20 8.04
CA ASN A 225 -26.28 -4.71 8.45
C ASN A 225 -25.07 -5.39 7.76
N TRP A 226 -25.28 -6.11 6.64
CA TRP A 226 -24.20 -6.78 5.91
C TRP A 226 -23.29 -5.79 5.15
N THR A 227 -23.87 -4.74 4.60
CA THR A 227 -23.13 -3.68 3.88
C THR A 227 -22.25 -2.91 4.86
N ARG A 228 -22.78 -2.56 6.04
CA ARG A 228 -22.03 -2.00 7.16
C ARG A 228 -20.89 -2.91 7.60
N THR A 229 -21.15 -4.20 7.75
CA THR A 229 -20.11 -5.19 8.11
C THR A 229 -19.01 -5.25 7.05
N TYR A 230 -19.38 -5.30 5.78
CA TYR A 230 -18.47 -5.24 4.65
C TYR A 230 -17.59 -3.97 4.68
N HIS A 231 -18.16 -2.80 5.03
CA HIS A 231 -17.38 -1.57 5.18
C HIS A 231 -16.40 -1.61 6.35
N ILE A 232 -16.83 -2.12 7.50
CA ILE A 232 -15.95 -2.23 8.67
C ILE A 232 -14.73 -3.09 8.32
N ILE A 233 -14.95 -4.23 7.68
CA ILE A 233 -13.88 -5.12 7.24
C ILE A 233 -12.98 -4.44 6.22
N ASN A 234 -13.52 -3.86 5.14
CA ASN A 234 -12.71 -3.21 4.12
C ASN A 234 -11.92 -2.01 4.66
N ASN A 235 -12.52 -1.21 5.52
CA ASN A 235 -11.83 -0.11 6.18
C ASN A 235 -10.68 -0.63 7.04
N ALA A 236 -10.88 -1.70 7.82
CA ALA A 236 -9.82 -2.30 8.62
C ALA A 236 -8.70 -2.91 7.75
N LEU A 237 -9.04 -3.57 6.64
CA LEU A 237 -8.09 -4.17 5.70
C LEU A 237 -7.12 -3.15 5.12
N PHE A 238 -7.62 -1.97 4.74
CA PHE A 238 -6.83 -0.97 4.03
C PHE A 238 -6.40 0.21 4.90
N ASN A 239 -6.72 0.22 6.20
CA ASN A 239 -6.29 1.26 7.12
C ASN A 239 -4.80 1.08 7.50
N PRO A 240 -3.90 1.99 7.12
CA PRO A 240 -2.48 1.84 7.38
C PRO A 240 -2.15 1.85 8.87
N THR A 241 -2.79 2.69 9.68
CA THR A 241 -2.51 2.77 11.13
C THR A 241 -3.01 1.53 11.85
N ALA A 242 -4.20 1.04 11.51
CA ALA A 242 -4.74 -0.19 12.09
C ALA A 242 -3.82 -1.39 11.81
N ASN A 243 -3.29 -1.51 10.58
CA ASN A 243 -2.40 -2.62 10.22
C ASN A 243 -0.96 -2.46 10.76
N MET A 244 -0.47 -1.24 10.93
CA MET A 244 0.88 -0.99 11.47
C MET A 244 0.95 -0.96 13.00
N LEU A 245 -0.09 -0.53 13.70
CA LEU A 245 -0.08 -0.43 15.16
C LEU A 245 -0.32 -1.79 15.84
N THR A 246 -1.11 -2.66 15.23
CA THR A 246 -1.31 -4.04 15.74
C THR A 246 -0.05 -4.90 15.63
N SER A 247 0.89 -4.55 14.74
CA SER A 247 2.19 -5.22 14.68
C SER A 247 3.13 -4.84 15.82
N LEU A 248 2.84 -3.74 16.52
CA LEU A 248 3.63 -3.20 17.64
C LEU A 248 3.12 -3.64 19.03
N ASN A 249 2.04 -4.42 19.10
CA ASN A 249 1.57 -5.06 20.32
C ASN A 249 2.00 -6.55 20.31
N PRO A 250 3.19 -6.89 20.84
CA PRO A 250 3.47 -8.26 21.22
C PRO A 250 2.61 -8.56 22.45
N ILE A 251 1.66 -9.48 22.30
CA ILE A 251 1.20 -10.29 23.43
C ILE A 251 1.94 -11.61 23.32
#